data_AF-A0A1E5LGM2-F1
#
_entry.id   AF-A0A1E5LGM2-F1
#
_cell.length_a   1.000
_cell.length_b   1.000
_cell.length_c   1.000
_cell.angle_alpha   90.00
_cell.angle_beta   90.00
_cell.angle_gamma   90.00
#
_symmetry.space_group_name_H-M   'P 1'
#
loop_
_entity.id
_entity.type
_entity.pdbx_description
1 polymer ?
#
loop_
_entity_poly.entity_id
_entity_poly.type
_entity_poly.pdbx_seq_one_letter_code
_entity_poly.pdbx_strand_id
1 'polypeptide(L)'
;MKKALSLLILFLFLLSGCAGNGAQGSSQPDYDATKKMVVDILKTDEGKQAIQEIMKDDKIKESLIMDQQTVQESITKTLTSKEAKDFWKKQFEDPKFSEAFANSIKKEQEQLMKDLMKDPEYQRKIMDILQNPEMQQQYLKLLSTPDYREEMQKILTETIENPLFKVKMQEMLIKGAEELQKGEDKSKDSSDEGQDSSEEDGGGSKGSDT
;
A
#
# COMPACT_ATOMS: atom_id res chain seq x y z
N MET A 1 40.28 -9.10 91.50
CA MET A 1 39.22 -8.91 90.47
C MET A 1 37.78 -9.05 90.99
N LYS A 2 37.51 -9.01 92.31
CA LYS A 2 36.12 -8.97 92.85
C LYS A 2 35.68 -7.57 93.30
N LYS A 3 36.62 -6.66 93.60
CA LYS A 3 36.33 -5.28 94.03
C LYS A 3 36.09 -4.29 92.87
N ALA A 4 36.62 -4.56 91.68
CA ALA A 4 36.38 -3.74 90.49
C ALA A 4 34.98 -3.97 89.86
N LEU A 5 34.46 -5.20 89.95
CA LEU A 5 33.13 -5.56 89.45
C LEU A 5 32.00 -4.95 90.31
N SER A 6 32.22 -4.81 91.62
CA SER A 6 31.25 -4.21 92.54
C SER A 6 31.09 -2.69 92.38
N LEU A 7 32.09 -2.01 91.80
CA LEU A 7 32.07 -0.57 91.60
C LEU A 7 31.43 -0.18 90.25
N LEU A 8 31.45 -1.09 89.27
CA LEU A 8 30.80 -0.93 87.96
C LEU A 8 29.27 -1.15 88.04
N ILE A 9 28.80 -2.02 88.94
CA ILE A 9 27.37 -2.30 89.17
C ILE A 9 26.67 -1.18 89.94
N LEU A 10 27.39 -0.44 90.79
CA LEU A 10 26.84 0.71 91.52
C LEU A 10 26.64 1.93 90.61
N PHE A 11 27.46 2.08 89.56
CA PHE A 11 27.36 3.20 88.61
C PHE A 11 26.17 3.05 87.64
N LEU A 12 25.71 1.83 87.39
CA LEU A 12 24.60 1.55 86.47
C LEU A 12 23.21 1.90 87.06
N PHE A 13 23.10 2.01 88.40
CA PHE A 13 21.87 2.42 89.08
C PHE A 13 21.68 3.95 89.15
N LEU A 14 22.73 4.75 88.93
CA LEU A 14 22.68 6.22 89.02
C LEU A 14 22.19 6.91 87.73
N LEU A 15 22.03 6.19 86.62
CA LEU A 15 21.51 6.74 85.35
C LEU A 15 20.00 6.52 85.13
N SER A 16 19.29 5.83 86.02
CA SER A 16 17.83 5.63 85.92
C SER A 16 17.01 6.58 86.81
N GLY A 17 17.60 7.70 87.25
CA GLY A 17 16.98 8.62 88.20
C GLY A 17 16.75 10.02 87.65
N CYS A 18 15.81 10.19 86.71
CA CYS A 18 15.10 11.46 86.54
C CYS A 18 13.63 11.17 86.23
N ALA A 19 12.91 10.74 87.26
CA ALA A 19 11.46 10.64 87.26
C ALA A 19 10.94 11.48 88.44
N GLY A 20 10.33 12.62 88.13
CA GLY A 20 9.55 13.42 89.07
C GLY A 20 9.74 14.94 88.94
N ASN A 21 9.23 15.57 87.87
CA ASN A 21 8.04 16.43 87.93
C ASN A 21 7.87 17.22 86.61
N GLY A 22 6.81 16.94 85.87
CA GLY A 22 6.46 17.69 84.65
C GLY A 22 5.65 16.83 83.70
N ALA A 23 4.34 16.97 83.81
CA ALA A 23 3.30 16.36 83.01
C ALA A 23 3.64 16.25 81.49
N GLN A 24 3.37 15.04 80.97
CA GLN A 24 2.55 14.82 79.77
C GLN A 24 3.18 15.07 78.40
N GLY A 25 3.31 13.98 77.64
CA GLY A 25 3.34 14.01 76.18
C GLY A 25 4.67 13.59 75.58
N SER A 26 4.84 12.29 75.38
CA SER A 26 5.61 11.75 74.27
C SER A 26 4.96 12.17 72.95
N SER A 27 5.11 13.43 72.54
CA SER A 27 4.77 13.86 71.19
C SER A 27 6.06 13.79 70.37
N GLN A 28 6.16 12.75 69.54
CA GLN A 28 6.85 12.88 68.26
C GLN A 28 6.57 14.28 67.69
N PRO A 29 7.56 14.98 67.09
CA PRO A 29 7.25 16.20 66.35
C PRO A 29 6.06 15.88 65.45
N ASP A 30 5.00 16.67 65.65
CA ASP A 30 3.65 16.41 65.14
C ASP A 30 3.76 16.13 63.64
N TYR A 31 3.59 14.86 63.28
CA TYR A 31 3.87 14.36 61.93
C TYR A 31 3.02 15.12 60.92
N ASP A 32 1.84 15.57 61.36
CA ASP A 32 0.93 16.42 60.60
C ASP A 32 1.45 17.85 60.45
N ALA A 33 2.07 18.44 61.47
CA ALA A 33 2.70 19.76 61.36
C ALA A 33 3.91 19.73 60.42
N THR A 34 4.73 18.68 60.49
CA THR A 34 5.89 18.50 59.60
C THR A 34 5.44 18.24 58.16
N LYS A 35 4.42 17.40 57.96
CA LYS A 35 3.80 17.18 56.65
C LYS A 35 3.22 18.47 56.06
N LYS A 36 2.54 19.28 56.87
CA LYS A 36 1.97 20.56 56.43
C LYS A 36 3.07 21.54 56.02
N MET A 37 4.14 21.63 56.82
CA MET A 37 5.31 22.44 56.48
C MET A 37 5.96 22.00 55.15
N VAL A 38 6.16 20.69 54.94
CA VAL A 38 6.73 20.17 53.68
C VAL A 38 5.82 20.44 52.49
N VAL A 39 4.51 20.25 52.63
CA VAL A 39 3.53 20.55 51.57
C VAL A 39 3.51 22.04 51.24
N ASP A 40 3.62 22.91 52.24
CA ASP A 40 3.64 24.35 52.04
C ASP A 40 4.94 24.79 51.35
N ILE A 41 6.11 24.24 51.75
CA ILE A 41 7.41 24.46 51.07
C ILE A 41 7.36 24.03 49.59
N LEU A 42 6.76 22.87 49.29
CA LEU A 42 6.62 22.41 47.90
C LEU A 42 5.68 23.29 47.06
N LYS A 43 4.75 24.00 47.71
CA LYS A 43 3.82 24.91 47.05
C LYS A 43 4.35 26.34 46.91
N THR A 44 5.38 26.73 47.67
CA THR A 44 5.98 28.05 47.52
C THR A 44 6.66 28.20 46.17
N ASP A 45 6.89 29.44 45.78
CA ASP A 45 7.55 29.75 44.51
C ASP A 45 9.00 29.27 44.51
N GLU A 46 9.68 29.26 45.66
CA GLU A 46 11.02 28.65 45.77
C GLU A 46 10.98 27.14 45.57
N GLY A 47 9.99 26.43 46.13
CA GLY A 47 9.83 24.99 45.95
C GLY A 47 9.57 24.61 44.48
N LYS A 48 8.71 25.38 43.80
CA LYS A 48 8.46 25.20 42.35
C LYS A 48 9.69 25.52 41.51
N GLN A 49 10.44 26.58 41.85
CA GLN A 49 11.68 26.93 41.15
C GLN A 49 12.75 25.86 41.32
N ALA A 50 12.93 25.33 42.53
CA ALA A 50 13.88 24.25 42.80
C ALA A 50 13.52 22.98 42.00
N ILE A 51 12.24 22.61 41.93
CA ILE A 51 11.78 21.48 41.10
C ILE A 51 12.02 21.77 39.61
N GLN A 52 11.74 23.00 39.14
CA GLN A 52 12.02 23.37 37.75
C GLN A 52 13.51 23.34 37.41
N GLU A 53 14.38 23.69 38.34
CA GLU A 53 15.83 23.65 38.18
C GLU A 53 16.34 22.20 38.13
N ILE A 54 15.80 21.34 38.99
CA ILE A 54 16.07 19.90 39.00
C ILE A 54 15.54 19.23 37.71
N MET A 55 14.38 19.64 37.19
CA MET A 55 13.84 19.15 35.92
C MET A 55 14.64 19.63 34.69
N LYS A 56 15.53 20.62 34.83
CA LYS A 56 16.45 21.01 33.75
C LYS A 56 17.65 20.08 33.64
N ASP A 57 17.97 19.33 34.70
CA ASP A 57 19.04 18.32 34.70
C ASP A 57 18.65 17.14 33.81
N ASP A 58 19.51 16.84 32.83
CA ASP A 58 19.26 15.80 31.84
C ASP A 58 19.20 14.39 32.45
N LYS A 59 19.93 14.13 33.56
CA LYS A 59 19.84 12.84 34.27
C LYS A 59 18.49 12.64 34.95
N ILE A 60 17.90 13.73 35.44
CA ILE A 60 16.57 13.68 36.07
C ILE A 60 15.50 13.50 34.98
N LYS A 61 15.62 14.20 33.84
CA LYS A 61 14.70 14.01 32.69
C LYS A 61 14.72 12.58 32.19
N GLU A 62 15.90 12.00 31.99
CA GLU A 62 16.03 10.60 31.59
C GLU A 62 15.37 9.65 32.59
N SER A 63 15.56 9.90 33.90
CA SER A 63 14.92 9.10 34.95
C SER A 63 13.40 9.30 35.04
N LEU A 64 12.86 10.44 34.61
CA LEU A 64 11.42 10.74 34.64
C LEU A 64 10.68 10.19 33.41
N ILE A 65 11.36 10.07 32.27
CA ILE A 65 10.83 9.53 31.00
C ILE A 65 10.68 7.99 31.04
N MET A 66 11.12 7.33 32.13
CA MET A 66 11.18 5.86 32.22
C MET A 66 9.89 5.13 32.62
N ASP A 67 8.72 5.77 32.66
CA ASP A 67 7.48 4.96 32.65
C ASP A 67 7.22 4.43 31.24
N GLN A 68 7.89 3.33 30.92
CA GLN A 68 7.83 2.66 29.62
C GLN A 68 6.39 2.31 29.24
N GLN A 69 5.52 2.02 30.21
CA GLN A 69 4.11 1.74 29.97
C GLN A 69 3.37 3.00 29.53
N THR A 70 3.50 4.11 30.26
CA THR A 70 2.87 5.38 29.87
C THR A 70 3.41 5.89 28.53
N VAL A 71 4.71 5.74 28.25
CA VAL A 71 5.30 6.10 26.96
C VAL A 71 4.73 5.23 25.83
N GLN A 72 4.67 3.92 26.01
CA GLN A 72 4.13 3.00 25.02
C GLN A 72 2.64 3.24 24.76
N GLU A 73 1.85 3.43 25.81
CA GLU A 73 0.42 3.76 25.70
C GLU A 73 0.22 5.10 25.00
N SER A 74 1.02 6.12 25.34
CA SER A 74 0.94 7.44 24.71
C SER A 74 1.32 7.40 23.23
N ILE A 75 2.39 6.69 22.87
CA ILE A 75 2.80 6.50 21.47
C ILE A 75 1.72 5.72 20.71
N THR A 76 1.23 4.61 21.27
CA THR A 76 0.20 3.79 20.62
C THR A 76 -1.08 4.58 20.41
N LYS A 77 -1.56 5.27 21.46
CA LYS A 77 -2.75 6.11 21.39
C LYS A 77 -2.58 7.25 20.39
N THR A 78 -1.40 7.88 20.35
CA THR A 78 -1.11 8.95 19.40
C THR A 78 -1.07 8.41 17.97
N LEU A 79 -0.32 7.35 17.69
CA LEU A 79 -0.15 6.80 16.34
C LEU A 79 -1.41 6.12 15.78
N THR A 80 -2.28 5.60 16.64
CA THR A 80 -3.58 5.00 16.24
C THR A 80 -4.72 6.00 16.24
N SER A 81 -4.49 7.23 16.69
CA SER A 81 -5.49 8.29 16.71
C SER A 81 -5.85 8.76 15.29
N LYS A 82 -6.99 9.45 15.19
CA LYS A 82 -7.43 10.07 13.94
C LYS A 82 -6.47 11.21 13.54
N GLU A 83 -5.94 11.90 14.54
CA GLU A 83 -4.96 12.98 14.41
C GLU A 83 -3.67 12.47 13.76
N ALA A 84 -3.18 11.28 14.13
CA ALA A 84 -2.03 10.67 13.44
C ALA A 84 -2.36 10.28 12.00
N LYS A 85 -3.55 9.76 11.72
CA LYS A 85 -3.96 9.47 10.34
C LYS A 85 -3.95 10.73 9.48
N ASP A 86 -4.44 11.85 10.00
CA ASP A 86 -4.46 13.12 9.29
C ASP A 86 -3.06 13.77 9.21
N PHE A 87 -2.21 13.56 10.22
CA PHE A 87 -0.79 13.90 10.16
C PHE A 87 -0.09 13.14 9.01
N TRP A 88 -0.24 11.82 8.95
CA TRP A 88 0.36 11.00 7.90
C TRP A 88 -0.14 11.41 6.51
N LYS A 89 -1.45 11.65 6.32
CA LYS A 89 -1.98 12.14 5.04
C LYS A 89 -1.31 13.44 4.60
N LYS A 90 -1.25 14.45 5.49
CA LYS A 90 -0.57 15.73 5.18
C LYS A 90 0.91 15.53 4.89
N GLN A 91 1.55 14.61 5.60
CA GLN A 91 2.97 14.35 5.42
C GLN A 91 3.25 13.64 4.08
N PHE A 92 2.36 12.74 3.64
CA PHE A 92 2.43 12.13 2.30
C PHE A 92 2.09 13.10 1.16
N GLU A 93 1.45 14.24 1.43
CA GLU A 93 1.28 15.31 0.45
C GLU A 93 2.58 16.10 0.20
N ASP A 94 3.54 16.06 1.13
CA ASP A 94 4.87 16.67 0.94
C ASP A 94 5.72 15.80 0.00
N PRO A 95 6.12 16.31 -1.19
CA PRO A 95 6.92 15.56 -2.14
C PRO A 95 8.27 15.09 -1.58
N LYS A 96 8.92 15.88 -0.71
CA LYS A 96 10.22 15.51 -0.14
C LYS A 96 10.09 14.34 0.81
N PHE A 97 9.04 14.36 1.62
CA PHE A 97 8.75 13.26 2.52
C PHE A 97 8.38 12.00 1.75
N SER A 98 7.47 12.12 0.78
CA SER A 98 7.04 11.00 -0.06
C SER A 98 8.18 10.40 -0.89
N GLU A 99 9.09 11.22 -1.39
CA GLU A 99 10.31 10.74 -2.07
C GLU A 99 11.22 9.98 -1.10
N ALA A 100 11.52 10.55 0.07
CA ALA A 100 12.37 9.90 1.06
C ALA A 100 11.76 8.57 1.55
N PHE A 101 10.44 8.54 1.76
CA PHE A 101 9.71 7.33 2.13
C PHE A 101 9.69 6.30 1.01
N ALA A 102 9.36 6.70 -0.22
CA ALA A 102 9.38 5.79 -1.37
C ALA A 102 10.77 5.20 -1.60
N ASN A 103 11.82 6.00 -1.45
CA ASN A 103 13.21 5.54 -1.57
C ASN A 103 13.60 4.56 -0.45
N SER A 104 13.11 4.77 0.78
CA SER A 104 13.42 3.88 1.90
C SER A 104 12.75 2.51 1.78
N ILE A 105 11.57 2.42 1.17
CA ILE A 105 10.84 1.15 0.97
C ILE A 105 11.05 0.54 -0.43
N LYS A 106 11.80 1.20 -1.30
CA LYS A 106 11.90 0.83 -2.73
C LYS A 106 12.29 -0.63 -2.93
N LYS A 107 13.24 -1.12 -2.16
CA LYS A 107 13.78 -2.49 -2.31
C LYS A 107 12.75 -3.54 -1.91
N GLU A 108 12.08 -3.32 -0.78
CA GLU A 108 11.02 -4.18 -0.25
C GLU A 108 9.80 -4.16 -1.18
N GLN A 109 9.46 -2.98 -1.70
CA GLN A 109 8.38 -2.82 -2.67
C GLN A 109 8.70 -3.51 -4.01
N GLU A 110 9.93 -3.39 -4.52
CA GLU A 110 10.36 -4.12 -5.72
C GLU A 110 10.28 -5.63 -5.51
N GLN A 111 10.74 -6.12 -4.36
CA GLN A 111 10.67 -7.54 -4.02
C GLN A 111 9.22 -8.01 -3.92
N LEU A 112 8.36 -7.27 -3.22
CA LEU A 112 6.93 -7.55 -3.13
C LEU A 112 6.29 -7.62 -4.53
N MET A 113 6.59 -6.67 -5.42
CA MET A 113 6.05 -6.67 -6.78
C MET A 113 6.54 -7.88 -7.59
N LYS A 114 7.81 -8.27 -7.45
CA LYS A 114 8.35 -9.48 -8.10
C LYS A 114 7.69 -10.76 -7.61
N ASP A 115 7.38 -10.83 -6.32
CA ASP A 115 6.73 -12.00 -5.75
C ASP A 115 5.24 -12.03 -6.09
N LEU A 116 4.55 -10.88 -6.09
CA LEU A 116 3.17 -10.77 -6.59
C LEU A 116 3.07 -11.15 -8.06
N MET A 117 4.04 -10.82 -8.91
CA MET A 117 4.03 -11.28 -10.31
C MET A 117 4.05 -12.80 -10.48
N LYS A 118 4.49 -13.55 -9.46
CA LYS A 118 4.46 -15.02 -9.44
C LYS A 118 3.17 -15.57 -8.83
N ASP A 119 2.38 -14.72 -8.18
CA ASP A 119 1.13 -15.10 -7.55
C ASP A 119 0.01 -15.26 -8.59
N PRO A 120 -0.72 -16.40 -8.61
CA PRO A 120 -1.77 -16.65 -9.60
C PRO A 120 -2.94 -15.67 -9.55
N GLU A 121 -3.30 -15.16 -8.37
CA GLU A 121 -4.42 -14.21 -8.25
C GLU A 121 -4.02 -12.85 -8.79
N TYR A 122 -2.81 -12.39 -8.49
CA TYR A 122 -2.27 -11.15 -9.04
C TYR A 122 -2.08 -11.24 -10.56
N GLN A 123 -1.59 -12.38 -11.07
CA GLN A 123 -1.51 -12.64 -12.51
C GLN A 123 -2.88 -12.56 -13.19
N ARG A 124 -3.94 -13.12 -12.57
CA ARG A 124 -5.30 -13.02 -13.11
C ARG A 124 -5.74 -11.57 -13.22
N LYS A 125 -5.51 -10.76 -12.18
CA LYS A 125 -5.82 -9.32 -12.22
C LYS A 125 -5.03 -8.58 -13.29
N ILE A 126 -3.74 -8.93 -13.49
CA ILE A 126 -2.95 -8.38 -14.61
C ILE A 126 -3.58 -8.79 -15.94
N MET A 127 -4.01 -10.03 -16.10
CA MET A 127 -4.65 -10.50 -17.33
C MET A 127 -5.93 -9.70 -17.63
N ASP A 128 -6.75 -9.41 -16.62
CA ASP A 128 -7.94 -8.58 -16.76
C ASP A 128 -7.58 -7.16 -17.23
N ILE A 129 -6.47 -6.59 -16.73
CA ILE A 129 -5.95 -5.29 -17.18
C ILE A 129 -5.50 -5.36 -18.64
N LEU A 130 -4.78 -6.42 -19.03
CA LEU A 130 -4.30 -6.62 -20.41
C LEU A 130 -5.43 -6.85 -21.42
N GLN A 131 -6.58 -7.34 -20.97
CA GLN A 131 -7.75 -7.55 -21.82
C GLN A 131 -8.59 -6.28 -22.03
N ASN A 132 -8.18 -5.12 -21.50
CA ASN A 132 -8.93 -3.89 -21.69
C ASN A 132 -8.99 -3.47 -23.19
N PRO A 133 -10.01 -2.69 -23.60
CA PRO A 133 -10.19 -2.32 -25.02
C PRO A 133 -9.02 -1.53 -25.62
N GLU A 134 -8.33 -0.72 -24.82
CA GLU A 134 -7.18 0.08 -25.28
C GLU A 134 -5.98 -0.82 -25.64
N MET A 135 -5.69 -1.80 -24.78
CA MET A 135 -4.67 -2.83 -25.02
C MET A 135 -5.04 -3.69 -26.22
N GLN A 136 -6.32 -4.07 -26.37
CA GLN A 136 -6.79 -4.77 -27.56
C GLN A 136 -6.52 -3.99 -28.85
N GLN A 137 -6.74 -2.67 -28.87
CA GLN A 137 -6.41 -1.84 -30.03
C GLN A 137 -4.90 -1.81 -30.31
N GLN A 138 -4.06 -1.74 -29.27
CA GLN A 138 -2.60 -1.82 -29.44
C GLN A 138 -2.19 -3.19 -29.99
N TYR A 139 -2.79 -4.28 -29.50
CA TYR A 139 -2.56 -5.62 -30.04
C TYR A 139 -3.00 -5.73 -31.52
N LEU A 140 -4.17 -5.20 -31.89
CA LEU A 140 -4.62 -5.18 -33.30
C LEU A 140 -3.68 -4.38 -34.20
N LYS A 141 -3.16 -3.25 -33.70
CA LYS A 141 -2.15 -2.45 -34.41
C LYS A 141 -0.85 -3.23 -34.59
N LEU A 142 -0.42 -3.99 -33.58
CA LEU A 142 0.74 -4.86 -33.65
C LEU A 142 0.54 -5.99 -34.67
N LEU A 143 -0.64 -6.61 -34.72
CA LEU A 143 -0.96 -7.64 -35.73
C LEU A 143 -1.01 -7.07 -37.16
N SER A 144 -1.15 -5.75 -37.29
CA SER A 144 -1.20 -5.06 -38.58
C SER A 144 0.16 -4.59 -39.07
N THR A 145 1.23 -4.75 -38.28
CA THR A 145 2.58 -4.33 -38.66
C THR A 145 3.13 -5.17 -39.82
N PRO A 146 4.04 -4.61 -40.64
CA PRO A 146 4.69 -5.35 -41.72
C PRO A 146 5.34 -6.65 -41.25
N ASP A 147 6.06 -6.63 -40.13
CA ASP A 147 6.76 -7.79 -39.57
C ASP A 147 5.78 -8.94 -39.24
N TYR A 148 4.63 -8.61 -38.63
CA TYR A 148 3.63 -9.62 -38.33
C TYR A 148 2.93 -10.12 -39.60
N ARG A 149 2.71 -9.24 -40.59
CA ARG A 149 2.16 -9.63 -41.89
C ARG A 149 3.08 -10.59 -42.64
N GLU A 150 4.39 -10.44 -42.55
CA GLU A 150 5.36 -11.37 -43.16
C GLU A 150 5.24 -12.77 -42.54
N GLU A 151 5.20 -12.85 -41.21
CA GLU A 151 4.98 -14.13 -40.52
C GLU A 151 3.61 -14.74 -40.86
N MET A 152 2.57 -13.91 -40.96
CA MET A 152 1.25 -14.37 -41.42
C MET A 152 1.26 -14.88 -42.86
N GLN A 153 1.98 -14.22 -43.76
CA GLN A 153 2.13 -14.68 -45.15
C GLN A 153 2.86 -16.01 -45.21
N LYS A 154 3.90 -16.20 -44.38
CA LYS A 154 4.62 -17.46 -44.27
C LYS A 154 3.72 -18.59 -43.77
N ILE A 155 3.00 -18.38 -42.66
CA ILE A 155 2.05 -19.37 -42.12
C ILE A 155 0.95 -19.68 -43.14
N LEU A 156 0.44 -18.66 -43.86
CA LEU A 156 -0.56 -18.87 -44.90
C LEU A 156 -0.01 -19.69 -46.06
N THR A 157 1.23 -19.43 -46.48
CA THR A 157 1.91 -20.19 -47.52
C THR A 157 2.09 -21.64 -47.10
N GLU A 158 2.61 -21.88 -45.88
CA GLU A 158 2.75 -23.23 -45.31
C GLU A 158 1.39 -23.96 -45.19
N THR A 159 0.33 -23.23 -44.84
CA THR A 159 -1.04 -23.76 -44.75
C THR A 159 -1.56 -24.17 -46.13
N ILE A 160 -1.38 -23.34 -47.16
CA ILE A 160 -1.77 -23.65 -48.54
C ILE A 160 -0.94 -24.81 -49.08
N GLU A 161 0.33 -24.90 -48.68
CA GLU A 161 1.22 -25.98 -49.10
C GLU A 161 0.92 -27.32 -48.43
N ASN A 162 0.18 -27.30 -47.32
CA ASN A 162 -0.22 -28.49 -46.57
C ASN A 162 -1.01 -29.46 -47.48
N PRO A 163 -0.62 -30.74 -47.58
CA PRO A 163 -1.31 -31.73 -48.41
C PRO A 163 -2.81 -31.85 -48.14
N LEU A 164 -3.24 -31.75 -46.87
CA LEU A 164 -4.66 -31.81 -46.53
C LEU A 164 -5.42 -30.59 -47.04
N PHE A 165 -4.79 -29.41 -47.03
CA PHE A 165 -5.39 -28.20 -47.57
C PHE A 165 -5.46 -28.25 -49.10
N LYS A 166 -4.38 -28.70 -49.77
CA LYS A 166 -4.35 -28.91 -51.22
C LYS A 166 -5.46 -29.85 -51.70
N VAL A 167 -5.66 -30.98 -51.03
CA VAL A 167 -6.73 -31.93 -51.36
C VAL A 167 -8.11 -31.28 -51.21
N LYS A 168 -8.36 -30.59 -50.08
CA LYS A 168 -9.63 -29.85 -49.90
C LYS A 168 -9.84 -28.75 -50.95
N MET A 169 -8.77 -28.04 -51.33
CA MET A 169 -8.82 -27.04 -52.39
C MET A 169 -9.17 -27.68 -53.73
N GLN A 170 -8.55 -28.81 -54.08
CA GLN A 170 -8.85 -29.54 -55.31
C GLN A 170 -10.30 -30.04 -55.32
N GLU A 171 -10.79 -30.61 -54.21
CA GLU A 171 -12.18 -31.03 -54.08
C GLU A 171 -13.16 -29.85 -54.23
N MET A 172 -12.85 -28.69 -53.65
CA MET A 172 -13.67 -27.48 -53.82
C MET A 172 -13.66 -26.97 -55.27
N LEU A 173 -12.51 -26.99 -55.94
CA LEU A 173 -12.41 -26.59 -57.34
C LEU A 173 -13.21 -27.53 -58.25
N ILE A 174 -13.15 -28.84 -58.01
CA ILE A 174 -13.95 -29.83 -58.74
C ILE A 174 -15.44 -29.59 -58.51
N LYS A 175 -15.88 -29.42 -57.26
CA LYS A 175 -17.30 -29.11 -56.94
C LYS A 175 -17.78 -27.81 -57.58
N GLY A 176 -16.97 -26.75 -57.52
CA GLY A 176 -17.31 -25.47 -58.15
C GLY A 176 -17.41 -25.57 -59.67
N ALA A 177 -16.53 -26.35 -60.31
CA ALA A 177 -16.62 -26.65 -61.74
C ALA A 177 -17.86 -27.47 -62.10
N GLU A 178 -18.23 -28.46 -61.28
CA GLU A 178 -19.48 -29.23 -61.44
C GLU A 178 -20.72 -28.35 -61.27
N GLU A 179 -20.71 -27.39 -60.34
CA GLU A 179 -21.79 -26.41 -60.16
C GLU A 179 -21.90 -25.44 -61.33
N LEU A 180 -20.77 -24.97 -61.88
CA LEU A 180 -20.75 -24.14 -63.08
C LEU A 180 -21.28 -24.89 -64.31
N GLN A 181 -20.88 -26.15 -64.51
CA GLN A 181 -21.43 -26.99 -65.58
C GLN A 181 -22.92 -27.25 -65.40
N LYS A 182 -23.40 -27.51 -64.17
CA LYS A 182 -24.83 -27.64 -63.88
C LYS A 182 -25.60 -26.32 -64.02
N GLY A 183 -24.92 -25.17 -63.88
CA GLY A 183 -25.47 -23.84 -64.14
C GLY A 183 -25.53 -23.49 -65.63
N GLU A 184 -24.57 -23.94 -66.43
CA GLU A 184 -24.57 -23.77 -67.89
C GLU A 184 -25.64 -24.61 -68.61
N ASP A 185 -26.05 -25.76 -68.05
CA ASP A 185 -27.20 -26.52 -68.55
C ASP A 185 -28.56 -25.86 -68.25
N LYS A 186 -28.61 -24.84 -67.38
CA LYS A 186 -29.82 -24.02 -67.15
C LYS A 186 -29.85 -22.69 -67.91
N SER A 187 -28.76 -22.30 -68.56
CA SER A 187 -28.68 -21.05 -69.35
C SER A 187 -28.74 -21.26 -70.87
N LYS A 188 -28.98 -22.50 -71.33
CA LYS A 188 -29.18 -22.83 -72.75
C LYS A 188 -30.64 -23.03 -73.18
N ASP A 189 -31.61 -22.61 -72.36
CA ASP A 189 -33.05 -22.66 -72.68
C ASP A 189 -33.74 -21.30 -72.57
N SER A 190 -33.03 -20.20 -72.88
CA SER A 190 -33.62 -18.86 -72.96
C SER A 190 -32.89 -18.00 -73.98
N SER A 191 -32.81 -18.50 -75.21
CA SER A 191 -32.41 -17.70 -76.37
C SER A 191 -33.21 -18.13 -77.58
N ASP A 192 -34.53 -17.97 -77.49
CA ASP A 192 -35.37 -17.73 -78.66
C ASP A 192 -36.56 -16.84 -78.24
N GLU A 193 -36.96 -15.96 -79.15
CA GLU A 193 -38.01 -14.93 -79.06
C GLU A 193 -37.69 -13.61 -78.33
N GLY A 194 -37.56 -12.55 -79.11
CA GLY A 194 -37.66 -11.18 -78.60
C GLY A 194 -37.07 -10.06 -79.45
N GLN A 195 -37.20 -10.14 -80.77
CA GLN A 195 -36.97 -8.99 -81.65
C GLN A 195 -38.17 -8.03 -81.49
N ASP A 196 -37.99 -6.92 -80.78
CA ASP A 196 -38.67 -5.68 -81.16
C ASP A 196 -37.83 -4.43 -80.82
N SER A 197 -37.93 -3.54 -81.78
CA SER A 197 -37.32 -2.26 -82.05
C SER A 197 -37.60 -1.16 -81.03
N SER A 198 -36.64 -0.23 -80.90
CA SER A 198 -36.78 1.24 -80.81
C SER A 198 -35.37 1.80 -80.51
N GLU A 199 -34.61 2.24 -81.51
CA GLU A 199 -34.57 3.62 -82.03
C GLU A 199 -34.53 4.72 -80.97
N GLU A 200 -33.45 5.52 -81.09
CA GLU A 200 -33.27 6.92 -80.68
C GLU A 200 -33.55 7.34 -79.23
N ASP A 201 -32.52 7.77 -78.51
CA ASP A 201 -32.13 9.19 -78.60
C ASP A 201 -30.78 9.42 -77.91
N GLY A 202 -29.88 10.05 -78.65
CA GLY A 202 -28.59 10.49 -78.16
C GLY A 202 -28.66 11.97 -77.83
N GLY A 203 -28.27 12.36 -76.61
CA GLY A 203 -28.04 13.77 -76.35
C GLY A 203 -27.85 14.15 -74.89
N GLY A 204 -26.65 14.65 -74.57
CA GLY A 204 -26.56 15.86 -73.76
C GLY A 204 -26.02 15.74 -72.33
N SER A 205 -24.70 15.94 -72.22
CA SER A 205 -24.05 17.07 -71.52
C SER A 205 -24.27 17.34 -70.02
N LYS A 206 -23.13 17.71 -69.38
CA LYS A 206 -22.91 18.40 -68.10
C LYS A 206 -23.25 17.59 -66.84
N GLY A 207 -22.35 17.38 -65.88
CA GLY A 207 -21.20 18.17 -65.44
C GLY A 207 -21.48 18.72 -64.04
N SER A 208 -20.58 18.49 -63.08
CA SER A 208 -20.28 19.43 -61.99
C SER A 208 -19.29 18.80 -61.01
N ASP A 209 -18.14 19.46 -60.88
CA ASP A 209 -17.35 19.52 -59.66
C ASP A 209 -18.23 19.68 -58.41
N THR A 210 -17.90 18.90 -57.38
CA THR A 210 -17.69 19.33 -55.97
C THR A 210 -16.96 18.22 -55.24
#